data_AF-A0A952QWE0-F1
#
_entry.id   AF-A0A952QWE0-F1
#
_cell.length_a   1.000
_cell.length_b   1.000
_cell.length_c   1.000
_cell.angle_alpha   90.00
_cell.angle_beta   90.00
_cell.angle_gamma   90.00
#
_symmetry.space_group_name_H-M   'P 1'
#
loop_
_entity.id
_entity.type
_entity.pdbx_description
1 polymer ?
#
loop_
_entity_poly.entity_id
_entity_poly.type
_entity_poly.pdbx_seq_one_letter_code
_entity_poly.pdbx_strand_id
1 'polypeptide(L)'
;MTEFDLNQAGFQADLLALEKAELLAFFKTLRKLRALSWSDVHRDKGLRLESIKSLGVADAYTIRVTLRCRAVVTREGDLLRFLSLHPYHDSAYR
;
A
#
# COMPACT_ATOMS: atom_id res chain seq x y z
N MET A 1 -4.24 -12.83 11.79
CA MET A 1 -5.05 -11.68 11.34
C MET A 1 -4.07 -10.60 10.93
N THR A 2 -4.11 -10.10 9.69
CA THR A 2 -3.08 -9.21 9.16
C THR A 2 -2.86 -7.98 10.04
N GLU A 3 -1.66 -7.78 10.57
CA GLU A 3 -1.27 -6.59 11.32
C GLU A 3 -0.69 -5.53 10.37
N PHE A 4 -0.88 -4.25 10.66
CA PHE A 4 -0.35 -3.17 9.82
C PHE A 4 0.68 -2.36 10.62
N ASP A 5 1.91 -2.31 10.12
CA ASP A 5 2.91 -1.35 10.58
C ASP A 5 2.89 -0.12 9.67
N LEU A 6 2.39 0.99 10.23
CA LEU A 6 2.25 2.29 9.59
C LEU A 6 3.27 3.31 10.13
N ASN A 7 4.30 2.85 10.84
CA ASN A 7 5.22 3.70 11.60
C ASN A 7 6.48 4.11 10.84
N GLN A 8 6.62 3.72 9.58
CA GLN A 8 7.76 4.13 8.77
C GLN A 8 7.69 5.64 8.48
N ALA A 9 8.76 6.36 8.80
CA ALA A 9 8.78 7.82 8.70
C ALA A 9 8.47 8.33 7.28
N GLY A 10 9.04 7.68 6.25
CA GLY A 10 8.74 8.01 4.84
C GLY A 10 7.27 7.79 4.51
N PHE A 11 6.72 6.64 4.89
CA PHE A 11 5.30 6.35 4.73
C PHE A 11 4.40 7.36 5.45
N GLN A 12 4.73 7.77 6.68
CA GLN A 12 3.93 8.74 7.43
C GLN A 12 3.91 10.11 6.75
N ALA A 13 5.05 10.56 6.22
CA ALA A 13 5.12 11.78 5.43
C ALA A 13 4.19 11.70 4.20
N ASP A 14 4.25 10.59 3.45
CA ASP A 14 3.40 10.39 2.28
C ASP A 14 1.90 10.31 2.66
N LEU A 15 1.59 9.63 3.77
CA LEU A 15 0.21 9.46 4.28
C LEU A 15 -0.40 10.80 4.67
N LEU A 16 0.37 11.66 5.33
CA LEU A 16 -0.07 12.98 5.77
C LEU A 16 -0.20 13.98 4.59
N ALA A 17 0.47 13.71 3.47
CA ALA A 17 0.38 14.51 2.26
C ALA A 17 -0.83 14.14 1.36
N LEU A 18 -1.51 13.01 1.62
CA LEU A 18 -2.66 12.59 0.83
C LEU A 18 -3.82 13.58 0.88
N GLU A 19 -4.50 13.74 -0.26
CA GLU A 19 -5.77 14.45 -0.28
C GLU A 19 -6.88 13.62 0.38
N LYS A 20 -7.97 14.29 0.82
CA LYS A 20 -9.09 13.66 1.52
C LYS A 20 -9.62 12.40 0.81
N ALA A 21 -9.74 12.44 -0.52
CA ALA A 21 -10.25 11.31 -1.30
C ALA A 21 -9.30 10.11 -1.27
N GLU A 22 -8.00 10.37 -1.35
CA GLU A 22 -6.94 9.35 -1.32
C GLU A 22 -6.81 8.74 0.08
N LEU A 23 -6.88 9.57 1.12
CA LEU A 23 -6.87 9.11 2.51
C LEU A 23 -8.06 8.18 2.80
N LEU A 24 -9.27 8.57 2.37
CA LEU A 24 -10.46 7.71 2.50
C LEU A 24 -10.30 6.39 1.75
N ALA A 25 -9.71 6.42 0.55
CA ALA A 25 -9.45 5.21 -0.22
C ALA A 25 -8.38 4.32 0.43
N PHE A 26 -7.33 4.91 1.01
CA PHE A 26 -6.33 4.20 1.79
C PHE A 26 -6.96 3.43 2.95
N PHE A 27 -7.81 4.07 3.75
CA PHE A 27 -8.51 3.38 4.83
C PHE A 27 -9.48 2.30 4.34
N LYS A 28 -10.11 2.45 3.15
CA LYS A 28 -10.91 1.38 2.55
C LYS A 28 -10.04 0.18 2.16
N THR A 29 -8.85 0.44 1.61
CA THR A 29 -7.86 -0.59 1.29
C THR A 29 -7.36 -1.32 2.53
N LEU A 30 -7.09 -0.62 3.63
CA LEU A 30 -6.73 -1.26 4.91
C LEU A 30 -7.84 -2.18 5.43
N ARG A 31 -9.11 -1.74 5.39
CA ARG A 31 -10.25 -2.58 5.78
C ARG A 31 -10.35 -3.84 4.91
N LYS A 32 -10.14 -3.69 3.60
CA LYS A 32 -10.12 -4.81 2.66
C LYS A 32 -8.99 -5.79 2.98
N LEU A 33 -7.76 -5.30 3.14
CA LEU A 33 -6.60 -6.12 3.48
C LEU A 33 -6.79 -6.88 4.80
N ARG A 34 -7.47 -6.28 5.78
CA ARG A 34 -7.77 -6.92 7.07
C ARG A 34 -8.75 -8.10 6.91
N ALA A 35 -9.64 -8.04 5.91
CA ALA A 35 -10.65 -9.06 5.65
C ALA A 35 -10.17 -10.20 4.73
N LEU A 36 -9.00 -10.07 4.11
CA LEU A 36 -8.45 -11.04 3.16
C LEU A 36 -7.34 -11.88 3.79
N SER A 37 -7.27 -13.17 3.43
CA SER A 37 -6.05 -13.95 3.64
C SER A 37 -4.96 -13.46 2.70
N TRP A 38 -3.69 -13.74 3.01
CA TRP A 38 -2.60 -13.40 2.09
C TRP A 38 -2.77 -14.05 0.70
N SER A 39 -3.30 -15.27 0.67
CA SER A 39 -3.59 -15.96 -0.58
C SER A 39 -4.66 -15.23 -1.42
N ASP A 40 -5.64 -14.61 -0.77
CA ASP A 40 -6.66 -13.80 -1.44
C ASP A 40 -6.09 -12.45 -1.89
N VAL A 41 -5.19 -11.84 -1.11
CA VAL A 41 -4.50 -10.60 -1.50
C VAL A 41 -3.75 -10.78 -2.83
N HIS A 42 -3.06 -11.92 -3.02
CA HIS A 42 -2.40 -12.26 -4.28
C HIS A 42 -3.37 -12.41 -5.46
N ARG A 43 -4.59 -12.89 -5.23
CA ARG A 43 -5.60 -13.11 -6.28
C ARG A 43 -6.50 -11.90 -6.53
N ASP A 44 -6.47 -10.91 -5.64
CA ASP A 44 -7.38 -9.78 -5.71
C ASP A 44 -7.02 -8.83 -6.86
N LYS A 45 -7.93 -8.76 -7.85
CA LYS A 45 -7.77 -7.93 -9.05
C LYS A 45 -7.77 -6.42 -8.75
N GLY A 46 -8.35 -6.01 -7.62
CA GLY A 46 -8.41 -4.61 -7.21
C GLY A 46 -7.08 -4.15 -6.61
N LEU A 47 -6.49 -4.96 -5.73
CA LEU A 47 -5.20 -4.69 -5.08
C LEU A 47 -4.03 -4.81 -6.06
N ARG A 48 -4.15 -5.66 -7.10
CA ARG A 48 -3.14 -5.82 -8.16
C ARG A 48 -1.73 -5.90 -7.57
N LEU A 49 -1.52 -6.88 -6.70
CA LEU A 49 -0.26 -7.11 -6.02
C LEU A 49 0.84 -7.42 -7.03
N GLU A 50 1.94 -6.66 -6.98
CA GLU A 50 3.10 -6.84 -7.87
C GLU A 50 4.36 -6.98 -7.01
N SER A 51 5.17 -8.02 -7.23
CA SER A 51 6.39 -8.24 -6.45
C SER A 51 7.53 -7.33 -6.91
N ILE A 52 8.31 -6.83 -5.94
CA ILE A 52 9.47 -5.95 -6.18
C ILE A 52 10.73 -6.75 -5.84
N LYS A 53 11.52 -7.10 -6.85
CA LYS A 53 12.80 -7.81 -6.64
C LYS A 53 13.98 -6.88 -6.43
N SER A 54 13.89 -5.64 -6.91
CA SER A 54 14.99 -4.67 -6.94
C SER A 54 15.18 -3.89 -5.63
N LEU A 55 14.27 -4.00 -4.67
CA LEU A 55 14.32 -3.21 -3.43
C LEU A 55 15.40 -3.70 -2.46
N GLY A 56 16.00 -4.88 -2.70
CA GLY A 56 16.97 -5.50 -1.78
C GLY A 56 16.34 -5.99 -0.47
N VAL A 57 15.00 -5.98 -0.37
CA VAL A 57 14.23 -6.44 0.79
C VAL A 57 13.38 -7.64 0.37
N ALA A 58 13.37 -8.69 1.19
CA ALA A 58 12.54 -9.86 0.96
C ALA A 58 11.03 -9.50 1.06
N ASP A 59 10.21 -10.23 0.31
CA ASP A 59 8.74 -10.09 0.35
C ASP A 59 8.26 -8.63 0.24
N ALA A 60 8.89 -7.88 -0.66
CA ALA A 60 8.48 -6.54 -1.04
C ALA A 60 7.48 -6.57 -2.20
N TYR A 61 6.42 -5.78 -2.09
CA TYR A 61 5.35 -5.69 -3.07
C TYR A 61 4.88 -4.25 -3.26
N THR A 62 4.25 -3.98 -4.39
CA THR A 62 3.35 -2.84 -4.52
C THR A 62 1.90 -3.31 -4.51
N ILE A 63 1.04 -2.58 -3.79
CA ILE A 63 -0.41 -2.74 -3.82
C ILE A 63 -1.07 -1.48 -4.34
N ARG A 64 -2.11 -1.65 -5.13
CA ARG A 64 -2.98 -0.57 -5.57
C ARG A 64 -3.91 -0.16 -4.43
N VAL A 65 -3.85 1.12 -4.08
CA VAL A 65 -4.78 1.78 -3.14
C VAL A 65 -5.94 2.42 -3.91
N THR A 66 -5.62 3.12 -5.00
CA THR A 66 -6.58 3.67 -5.98
C THR A 66 -6.01 3.47 -7.39
N LEU A 67 -6.77 3.80 -8.44
CA LEU A 67 -6.21 3.79 -9.81
C LEU A 67 -4.98 4.70 -9.97
N ARG A 68 -4.83 5.72 -9.11
CA ARG A 68 -3.73 6.68 -9.13
C ARG A 68 -2.80 6.55 -7.92
N CYS A 69 -2.98 5.62 -7.00
CA CYS A 69 -2.13 5.53 -5.80
C CYS A 69 -1.69 4.10 -5.56
N ARG A 70 -0.38 3.89 -5.39
CA ARG A 70 0.18 2.60 -4.98
C ARG A 70 0.92 2.75 -3.66
N ALA A 71 0.85 1.73 -2.82
CA ALA A 71 1.70 1.60 -1.64
C ALA A 71 2.81 0.60 -1.91
N VAL A 72 4.00 0.86 -1.38
CA VAL A 72 5.06 -0.16 -1.24
C VAL A 72 4.91 -0.79 0.13
N VAL A 73 4.87 -2.12 0.18
CA VAL A 73 4.72 -2.88 1.41
C VAL A 73 5.73 -4.01 1.48
N THR A 74 6.16 -4.36 2.69
CA THR A 74 6.85 -5.63 2.95
C THR A 74 6.00 -6.49 3.87
N ARG A 75 6.18 -7.80 3.76
CA ARG A 75 5.47 -8.78 4.59
C ARG A 75 6.44 -9.57 5.45
N GLU A 76 6.10 -9.72 6.72
CA GLU A 76 6.80 -10.57 7.69
C GLU A 76 5.75 -11.38 8.46
N GLY A 77 5.50 -12.62 8.02
CA GLY A 77 4.42 -13.43 8.56
C GLY A 77 3.04 -12.80 8.33
N ASP A 78 2.34 -12.42 9.40
CA ASP A 78 1.06 -11.71 9.35
C ASP A 78 1.22 -10.17 9.39
N LEU A 79 2.43 -9.67 9.59
CA LEU A 79 2.71 -8.23 9.62
C LEU A 79 2.91 -7.71 8.20
N LEU A 80 2.13 -6.70 7.83
CA LEU A 80 2.29 -5.94 6.59
C LEU A 80 2.80 -4.53 6.94
N ARG A 81 4.04 -4.25 6.59
CA ARG A 81 4.71 -2.97 6.85
C ARG A 81 4.61 -2.08 5.63
N PHE A 82 4.07 -0.88 5.80
CA PHE A 82 3.98 0.11 4.74
C PHE A 82 5.24 0.96 4.71
N LEU A 83 5.91 1.02 3.55
CA LEU A 83 7.19 1.71 3.39
C LEU A 83 7.02 3.10 2.78
N SER A 84 6.13 3.24 1.80
CA SER A 84 5.85 4.51 1.10
C SER A 84 4.49 4.47 0.41
N LEU A 85 3.95 5.65 0.10
CA LEU A 85 2.83 5.84 -0.80
C LEU A 85 3.26 6.65 -2.02
N HIS A 86 2.79 6.23 -3.18
CA HIS A 86 3.03 6.87 -4.46
C HIS A 86 1.69 7.24 -5.09
N PRO A 87 1.05 8.32 -4.62
CA PRO A 87 0.00 8.99 -5.38
C PRO A 87 0.61 9.53 -6.69
N TYR A 88 -0.05 9.25 -7.79
CA TYR A 88 0.21 9.83 -9.09
C TYR A 88 -0.38 11.23 -9.05
N HIS A 89 0.41 12.17 -8.54
CA HIS A 89 0.10 13.57 -8.70
C HIS A 89 0.29 13.89 -10.17
N ASP A 90 -0.80 14.26 -10.86
CA ASP A 90 -0.75 15.02 -12.10
C ASP A 90 -0.16 16.40 -11.78
N SER A 91 1.14 16.47 -11.47
CA SER A 91 1.89 17.73 -11.48
C SER A 91 2.11 18.24 -12.91
N ALA A 92 1.50 17.60 -13.91
CA ALA A 92 1.52 17.98 -15.32
C ALA A 92 0.48 19.06 -15.70
N TYR A 93 -0.32 19.54 -14.75
CA TYR A 93 -1.17 20.73 -14.94
C TYR A 93 -0.90 21.76 -13.84
N ARG A 94 0.32 22.30 -13.83
CA ARG A 94 0.59 23.65 -13.36
C ARG A 94 1.24 24.45 -14.48
#